data_AF-A0A2P8GTS2-F1
#
_entry.id   AF-A0A2P8GTS2-F1
#
_cell.length_a   1.000
_cell.length_b   1.000
_cell.length_c   1.000
_cell.angle_alpha   90.00
_cell.angle_beta   90.00
_cell.angle_gamma   90.00
#
_symmetry.space_group_name_H-M   'P 1'
#
loop_
_entity.id
_entity.type
_entity.pdbx_description
1 polymer ?
#
loop_
_entity_poly.entity_id
_entity_poly.type
_entity_poly.pdbx_seq_one_letter_code
_entity_poly.pdbx_strand_id
1 'polypeptide(L)'
;MTSSEQQPSPRAVSVVLRVIAGLIGAAALVVFVAAVWLVLGSRLGPPERDMHGYGLIVGTALAIPAGLLAAVVLPLVFRGRRRVIAYRVSAIALLASIVGLVVSLVTA
;
A
#
# COMPACT_ATOMS: atom_id res chain seq x y z
N MET A 1 -38.35 30.84 2.15
CA MET A 1 -37.03 30.61 1.52
C MET A 1 -36.44 29.34 2.13
N THR A 2 -36.84 28.18 1.62
CA THR A 2 -36.30 26.89 2.06
C THR A 2 -35.24 26.47 1.04
N SER A 3 -33.98 26.54 1.45
CA SER A 3 -32.84 26.02 0.70
C SER A 3 -33.10 24.54 0.41
N SER A 4 -33.38 24.20 -0.83
CA SER A 4 -33.43 22.81 -1.27
C SER A 4 -32.04 22.21 -1.07
N GLU A 5 -31.88 21.38 -0.04
CA GLU A 5 -30.68 20.55 0.10
C GLU A 5 -30.57 19.68 -1.15
N GLN A 6 -29.67 20.07 -2.05
CA GLN A 6 -29.37 19.38 -3.28
C GLN A 6 -28.64 18.09 -2.90
N GLN A 7 -29.40 17.00 -2.70
CA GLN A 7 -28.79 15.70 -2.38
C GLN A 7 -27.83 15.29 -3.51
N PRO A 8 -26.57 14.97 -3.19
CA PRO A 8 -25.58 14.66 -4.21
C PRO A 8 -25.97 13.40 -4.98
N SER A 9 -25.87 13.46 -6.32
CA SER A 9 -26.21 12.32 -7.16
C SER A 9 -25.36 11.09 -6.82
N PRO A 10 -25.91 9.85 -6.90
CA PRO A 10 -25.16 8.61 -6.60
C PRO A 10 -23.86 8.46 -7.41
N ARG A 11 -23.80 9.07 -8.60
CA ARG A 11 -22.60 9.11 -9.44
C ARG A 11 -21.52 10.01 -8.83
N ALA A 12 -21.89 11.20 -8.37
CA ALA A 12 -20.96 12.13 -7.72
C ALA A 12 -20.35 11.52 -6.45
N VAL A 13 -21.18 10.92 -5.59
CA VAL A 13 -20.71 10.20 -4.39
C VAL A 13 -19.73 9.09 -4.77
N SER A 14 -20.07 8.29 -5.79
CA SER A 14 -19.17 7.23 -6.25
C SER A 14 -17.83 7.75 -6.76
N VAL A 15 -17.79 8.92 -7.43
CA VAL A 15 -16.53 9.52 -7.92
C VAL A 15 -15.69 10.00 -6.75
N VAL A 16 -16.29 10.74 -5.80
CA VAL A 16 -15.59 11.24 -4.62
C VAL A 16 -14.95 10.10 -3.83
N LEU A 17 -15.69 9.02 -3.56
CA LEU A 17 -15.16 7.86 -2.84
C LEU A 17 -13.96 7.20 -3.55
N ARG A 18 -13.95 7.20 -4.89
CA ARG A 18 -12.82 6.66 -5.67
C ARG A 18 -11.61 7.55 -5.62
N VAL A 19 -11.81 8.87 -5.65
CA VAL A 19 -10.72 9.83 -5.52
C VAL A 19 -10.09 9.69 -4.13
N ILE A 20 -10.89 9.64 -3.08
CA ILE A 20 -10.42 9.42 -1.71
C ILE A 20 -9.67 8.08 -1.61
N ALA A 21 -10.24 7.01 -2.13
CA ALA A 21 -9.56 5.71 -2.15
C ALA A 21 -8.25 5.75 -2.98
N GLY A 22 -8.23 6.48 -4.09
CA GLY A 22 -7.03 6.66 -4.90
C GLY A 22 -5.93 7.38 -4.11
N LEU A 23 -6.27 8.47 -3.41
CA LEU A 23 -5.32 9.22 -2.60
C LEU A 23 -4.78 8.40 -1.43
N ILE A 24 -5.65 7.75 -0.66
CA ILE A 24 -5.25 6.91 0.48
C ILE A 24 -4.42 5.72 0.01
N GLY A 25 -4.89 5.02 -1.04
CA GLY A 25 -4.20 3.87 -1.60
C GLY A 25 -2.83 4.23 -2.17
N ALA A 26 -2.71 5.37 -2.86
CA ALA A 26 -1.44 5.85 -3.39
C ALA A 26 -0.47 6.26 -2.29
N ALA A 27 -0.95 6.99 -1.27
CA ALA A 27 -0.12 7.37 -0.13
C ALA A 27 0.40 6.13 0.62
N ALA A 28 -0.47 5.15 0.87
CA ALA A 28 -0.10 3.88 1.48
C ALA A 28 0.94 3.12 0.63
N LEU A 29 0.77 3.13 -0.70
CA LEU A 29 1.71 2.49 -1.63
C LEU A 29 3.08 3.17 -1.59
N VAL A 30 3.15 4.49 -1.51
CA VAL A 30 4.43 5.23 -1.39
C VAL A 30 5.16 4.83 -0.10
N VAL A 31 4.45 4.79 1.04
CA VAL A 31 5.02 4.35 2.32
C VAL A 31 5.52 2.91 2.22
N PHE A 32 4.72 2.02 1.61
CA PHE A 32 5.10 0.63 1.40
C PHE A 32 6.38 0.50 0.57
N VAL A 33 6.48 1.18 -0.56
CA VAL A 33 7.67 1.15 -1.43
C VAL A 33 8.89 1.70 -0.70
N ALA A 34 8.75 2.80 0.04
CA ALA A 34 9.83 3.36 0.84
C ALA A 34 10.30 2.37 1.92
N ALA A 35 9.38 1.69 2.59
CA ALA A 35 9.70 0.69 3.61
C ALA A 35 10.42 -0.54 3.02
N VAL A 36 9.96 -1.05 1.87
CA VAL A 36 10.66 -2.12 1.13
C VAL A 36 12.05 -1.67 0.71
N TRP A 37 12.20 -0.43 0.25
CA TRP A 37 13.50 0.13 -0.13
C TRP A 37 14.47 0.20 1.07
N LEU A 38 13.98 0.53 2.27
CA LEU A 38 14.80 0.49 3.48
C LEU A 38 15.28 -0.93 3.79
N VAL A 39 14.40 -1.93 3.68
CA VAL A 39 14.78 -3.34 3.90
C VAL A 39 15.82 -3.80 2.89
N LEU A 40 15.61 -3.53 1.60
CA LEU A 40 16.57 -3.90 0.56
C LEU A 40 17.90 -3.16 0.72
N GLY A 41 17.85 -1.88 1.09
CA GLY A 41 19.06 -1.09 1.35
C GLY A 41 19.83 -1.57 2.57
N SER A 42 19.15 -2.02 3.62
CA SER A 42 19.77 -2.64 4.79
C SER A 42 20.41 -3.99 4.42
N ARG A 43 19.69 -4.80 3.63
CA ARG A 43 20.11 -6.17 3.30
C ARG A 43 21.20 -6.26 2.24
N LEU A 44 21.13 -5.43 1.21
CA LEU A 44 22.01 -5.47 0.03
C LEU A 44 23.08 -4.36 0.07
N GLY A 45 23.01 -3.48 1.06
CA GLY A 45 23.97 -2.38 1.22
C GLY A 45 25.23 -2.79 1.97
N PRO A 46 26.23 -1.89 2.02
CA PRO A 46 27.44 -2.13 2.79
C PRO A 46 27.13 -2.07 4.31
N PRO A 47 27.93 -2.72 5.17
CA PRO A 47 27.63 -2.88 6.60
C PRO A 47 27.42 -1.56 7.35
N GLU A 48 28.07 -0.48 6.91
CA GLU A 48 27.98 0.85 7.52
C GLU A 48 26.59 1.49 7.32
N ARG A 49 25.82 1.02 6.33
CA ARG A 49 24.50 1.57 5.99
C ARG A 49 23.44 1.20 7.03
N ASP A 50 23.57 0.03 7.65
CA ASP A 50 22.67 -0.44 8.70
C ASP A 50 23.37 -1.41 9.66
N MET A 51 24.34 -0.90 10.42
CA MET A 51 25.14 -1.69 11.37
C MET A 51 24.31 -2.43 12.42
N HIS A 52 23.11 -1.94 12.71
CA HIS A 52 22.25 -2.46 13.77
C HIS A 52 21.04 -3.25 13.24
N GLY A 53 20.81 -3.27 11.92
CA GLY A 53 19.64 -3.91 11.32
C GLY A 53 18.32 -3.15 11.54
N TYR A 54 18.36 -1.88 11.92
CA TYR A 54 17.15 -1.09 12.17
C TYR A 54 16.34 -0.88 10.89
N GLY A 55 16.99 -0.73 9.74
CA GLY A 55 16.33 -0.63 8.44
C GLY A 55 15.54 -1.90 8.11
N LEU A 56 16.08 -3.07 8.46
CA LEU A 56 15.39 -4.36 8.30
C LEU A 56 14.15 -4.46 9.19
N ILE A 57 14.27 -4.15 10.49
CA ILE A 57 13.16 -4.26 11.45
C ILE A 57 12.08 -3.21 11.18
N VAL A 58 12.47 -1.93 11.12
CA VAL A 58 11.53 -0.81 10.92
C VAL A 58 10.89 -0.87 9.54
N GLY A 59 11.68 -1.18 8.50
CA GLY A 59 11.16 -1.34 7.15
C GLY A 59 10.14 -2.47 7.05
N THR A 60 10.41 -3.63 7.67
CA THR A 60 9.45 -4.74 7.68
C THR A 60 8.18 -4.40 8.46
N ALA A 61 8.32 -3.80 9.65
CA ALA A 61 7.20 -3.41 10.50
C ALA A 61 6.29 -2.36 9.82
N LEU A 62 6.85 -1.43 9.04
CA LEU A 62 6.08 -0.44 8.28
C LEU A 62 5.48 -1.00 6.98
N ALA A 63 6.21 -1.88 6.29
CA ALA A 63 5.78 -2.41 5.00
C ALA A 63 4.50 -3.26 5.12
N ILE A 64 4.35 -4.06 6.18
CA ILE A 64 3.16 -4.92 6.34
C ILE A 64 1.85 -4.12 6.39
N PRO A 65 1.64 -3.16 7.32
CA PRO A 65 0.40 -2.40 7.39
C PRO A 65 0.21 -1.49 6.18
N ALA A 66 1.27 -0.85 5.67
CA ALA A 66 1.18 0.02 4.49
C ALA A 66 0.82 -0.77 3.22
N GLY A 67 1.44 -1.93 3.02
CA GLY A 67 1.17 -2.83 1.91
C GLY A 67 -0.24 -3.40 1.97
N LEU A 68 -0.72 -3.77 3.15
CA LEU A 68 -2.10 -4.22 3.35
C LEU A 68 -3.10 -3.12 3.02
N LEU A 69 -2.88 -1.90 3.53
CA LEU A 69 -3.74 -0.76 3.24
C LEU A 69 -3.76 -0.43 1.74
N ALA A 70 -2.61 -0.40 1.09
CA ALA A 70 -2.50 -0.21 -0.36
C ALA A 70 -3.23 -1.33 -1.13
N ALA A 71 -3.04 -2.59 -0.75
CA ALA A 71 -3.64 -3.74 -1.44
C ALA A 71 -5.16 -3.78 -1.33
N VAL A 72 -5.74 -3.26 -0.24
CA VAL A 72 -7.19 -3.23 -0.03
C VAL A 72 -7.83 -1.99 -0.66
N VAL A 73 -7.20 -0.82 -0.49
CA VAL A 73 -7.80 0.48 -0.84
C VAL A 73 -7.58 0.83 -2.31
N LEU A 74 -6.39 0.56 -2.87
CA LEU A 74 -6.07 0.94 -4.24
C LEU A 74 -6.99 0.30 -5.30
N PRO A 75 -7.41 -0.98 -5.18
CA PRO A 75 -8.36 -1.59 -6.11
C PRO A 75 -9.75 -0.93 -6.15
N LEU A 76 -10.14 -0.18 -5.11
CA LEU A 76 -11.44 0.52 -5.04
C LEU A 76 -11.61 1.59 -6.12
N VAL A 77 -10.50 2.11 -6.66
CA VAL A 77 -10.50 3.09 -7.74
C VAL A 77 -11.16 2.53 -9.02
N PHE A 78 -11.05 1.22 -9.25
CA PHE A 78 -11.52 0.56 -10.47
C PHE A 78 -13.03 0.22 -10.45
N ARG A 79 -13.61 -0.18 -11.59
CA ARG A 79 -15.01 -0.62 -11.74
C ARG A 79 -15.10 -2.05 -12.25
N GLY A 80 -16.15 -2.76 -11.84
CA GLY A 80 -16.54 -4.07 -12.39
C GLY A 80 -15.39 -5.08 -12.38
N ARG A 81 -15.19 -5.76 -13.50
CA ARG A 81 -14.19 -6.82 -13.65
C ARG A 81 -12.74 -6.35 -13.39
N ARG A 82 -12.42 -5.09 -13.67
CA ARG A 82 -11.07 -4.52 -13.40
C ARG A 82 -10.76 -4.46 -11.91
N ARG A 83 -11.76 -4.24 -11.05
CA ARG A 83 -11.57 -4.23 -9.58
C ARG A 83 -11.18 -5.61 -9.05
N VAL A 84 -11.79 -6.67 -9.57
CA VAL A 84 -11.46 -8.05 -9.18
C VAL A 84 -10.03 -8.41 -9.60
N ILE A 85 -9.63 -8.03 -10.82
CA ILE A 85 -8.26 -8.24 -11.30
C ILE A 85 -7.27 -7.46 -10.43
N ALA A 86 -7.56 -6.18 -10.15
CA ALA A 86 -6.72 -5.34 -9.30
C ALA A 86 -6.55 -5.95 -7.89
N TYR A 87 -7.61 -6.46 -7.26
CA TYR A 87 -7.49 -7.16 -5.98
C TYR A 87 -6.59 -8.40 -6.06
N ARG A 88 -6.73 -9.21 -7.10
CA ARG A 88 -5.87 -10.41 -7.27
C ARG A 88 -4.42 -10.03 -7.44
N VAL A 89 -4.12 -9.05 -8.30
CA VAL A 89 -2.76 -8.57 -8.52
C VAL A 89 -2.18 -7.98 -7.24
N SER A 90 -2.92 -7.13 -6.54
CA SER A 90 -2.49 -6.55 -5.27
C SER A 90 -2.24 -7.61 -4.19
N ALA A 91 -3.10 -8.62 -4.09
CA ALA A 91 -2.93 -9.72 -3.14
C ALA A 91 -1.67 -10.55 -3.45
N ILE A 92 -1.44 -10.90 -4.73
CA ILE A 92 -0.23 -11.61 -5.15
C ILE A 92 1.01 -10.78 -4.85
N ALA A 93 1.00 -9.49 -5.21
CA ALA A 93 2.12 -8.59 -4.96
C ALA A 93 2.42 -8.44 -3.46
N LEU A 94 1.38 -8.32 -2.62
CA LEU A 94 1.52 -8.25 -1.17
C LEU A 94 2.11 -9.55 -0.61
N LEU A 95 1.59 -10.70 -1.01
CA LEU A 95 2.11 -12.00 -0.56
C LEU A 95 3.57 -12.20 -0.96
N ALA A 96 3.92 -11.91 -2.22
CA ALA A 96 5.30 -11.99 -2.70
C ALA A 96 6.22 -11.05 -1.90
N SER A 97 5.73 -9.85 -1.58
CA SER A 97 6.50 -8.89 -0.79
C SER A 97 6.67 -9.34 0.67
N ILE A 98 5.63 -9.87 1.31
CA ILE A 98 5.72 -10.43 2.68
C ILE A 98 6.74 -11.57 2.71
N VAL A 99 6.70 -12.47 1.73
CA VAL A 99 7.69 -13.55 1.62
C VAL A 99 9.10 -12.97 1.48
N GLY A 100 9.30 -11.99 0.61
CA GLY A 100 10.60 -11.34 0.43
C GLY A 100 11.11 -10.64 1.69
N LEU A 101 10.22 -9.96 2.43
CA LEU A 101 10.53 -9.30 3.70
C LEU A 101 10.93 -10.32 4.78
N VAL A 102 10.16 -11.41 4.93
CA VAL A 102 10.45 -12.46 5.90
C VAL A 102 11.77 -13.17 5.58
N VAL A 103 12.01 -13.50 4.30
CA VAL A 103 13.29 -14.09 3.88
C VAL A 103 14.45 -13.14 4.18
N SER A 104 14.29 -11.85 3.88
CA SER A 104 15.32 -10.85 4.18
C SER A 104 15.60 -10.75 5.68
N LEU A 105 14.57 -10.84 6.51
CA LEU A 105 14.69 -10.76 7.97
C LEU A 105 15.29 -12.02 8.60
N VAL A 106 14.91 -13.21 8.13
CA VAL A 106 15.37 -14.49 8.71
C VAL A 106 16.79 -14.85 8.24
N THR A 107 17.19 -14.40 7.06
CA THR A 107 18.55 -14.62 6.56
C THR A 107 19.53 -13.50 6.94
N ALA A 108 19.02 -12.46 7.62
CA ALA A 108 19.76 -11.27 8.07
C ALA A 108 21.08 -11.62 8.76
#